data_AF-A0A2D1ISX5-F1
#
_entry.id   AF-A0A2D1ISX5-F1
#
_cell.length_a   1.000
_cell.length_b   1.000
_cell.length_c   1.000
_cell.angle_alpha   90.00
_cell.angle_beta   90.00
_cell.angle_gamma   90.00
#
_symmetry.space_group_name_H-M   'P 1'
#
loop_
_entity.id
_entity.type
_entity.pdbx_description
1 polymer ?
#
loop_
_entity_poly.entity_id
_entity_poly.type
_entity_poly.pdbx_seq_one_letter_code
_entity_poly.pdbx_strand_id
1 'polypeptide(L)'
;MPYQLVELDIQATDNIACPHCYQEIINWQEEQYIQPCEHTLFIAMDIGFEYITDEFEQTMQHTVDDLHANDDQLNMFAELTASTYPEFIILKSDLGVEGYSRYIGLTA
;
A
#
# COMPACT_ATOMS: atom_id res chain seq x y z
N MET A 1 -13.37 -9.44 -9.27
CA MET A 1 -12.74 -8.37 -8.48
C MET A 1 -11.24 -8.60 -8.62
N PRO A 2 -10.47 -7.64 -9.14
CA PRO A 2 -9.06 -7.83 -9.44
C PRO A 2 -8.17 -7.79 -8.19
N TYR A 3 -8.74 -7.53 -7.00
CA TYR A 3 -7.99 -7.48 -5.75
C TYR A 3 -8.67 -8.25 -4.62
N GLN A 4 -7.88 -8.67 -3.65
CA GLN A 4 -8.31 -9.21 -2.36
C GLN A 4 -7.89 -8.26 -1.24
N LEU A 5 -8.86 -7.76 -0.45
CA LEU A 5 -8.58 -6.96 0.74
C LEU A 5 -8.41 -7.88 1.96
N VAL A 6 -7.33 -7.67 2.71
CA VAL A 6 -7.06 -8.32 3.99
C VAL A 6 -6.87 -7.24 5.05
N GLU A 7 -7.80 -7.13 5.98
CA GLU A 7 -7.66 -6.24 7.13
C GLU A 7 -6.76 -6.91 8.18
N LEU A 8 -5.66 -6.24 8.52
CA LEU A 8 -4.73 -6.67 9.55
C LEU A 8 -5.17 -6.09 10.89
N ASP A 9 -5.46 -6.97 11.85
CA ASP A 9 -5.73 -6.59 13.24
C ASP A 9 -4.41 -6.43 13.99
N ILE A 10 -3.68 -5.37 13.65
CA ILE A 10 -2.35 -5.03 14.20
C ILE A 10 -2.31 -3.55 14.61
N GLN A 11 -1.39 -3.21 15.51
CA GLN A 11 -1.14 -1.83 15.86
C GLN A 11 -0.30 -1.13 14.79
N ALA A 12 -0.42 0.19 14.70
CA ALA A 12 0.36 1.00 13.76
C ALA A 12 1.88 0.81 13.90
N THR A 13 2.36 0.47 15.10
CA THR A 13 3.77 0.23 15.43
C THR A 13 4.20 -1.22 15.26
N ASP A 14 3.32 -2.11 14.80
CA ASP A 14 3.68 -3.50 14.54
C ASP A 14 4.34 -3.64 13.17
N ASN A 15 5.28 -4.59 13.10
CA ASN A 15 5.93 -4.96 11.85
C ASN A 15 4.95 -5.70 10.93
N ILE A 16 5.06 -5.48 9.63
CA ILE A 16 4.22 -6.12 8.62
C ILE A 16 5.11 -6.98 7.74
N ALA A 17 4.89 -8.29 7.78
CA ALA A 17 5.58 -9.25 6.93
C ALA A 17 4.79 -9.57 5.66
N CYS A 18 5.53 -9.80 4.58
CA CYS A 18 4.99 -10.33 3.34
C CYS A 18 4.45 -11.76 3.57
N PRO A 19 3.21 -12.09 3.19
CA PRO A 19 2.68 -13.44 3.30
C PRO A 19 3.34 -14.45 2.34
N HIS A 20 4.06 -13.99 1.31
CA HIS A 20 4.72 -14.85 0.32
C HIS A 20 6.14 -15.24 0.75
N CYS A 21 6.97 -14.26 1.09
CA CYS A 21 8.38 -14.49 1.43
C CYS A 21 8.71 -14.32 2.92
N TYR A 22 7.75 -13.90 3.75
CA TYR A 22 7.91 -13.63 5.19
C TYR A 22 8.93 -12.54 5.53
N GLN A 23 9.42 -11.79 4.54
CA GLN A 23 10.23 -10.60 4.77
C GLN A 23 9.37 -9.49 5.37
N GLU A 24 9.89 -8.78 6.36
CA GLU A 24 9.25 -7.59 6.91
C GLU A 24 9.27 -6.47 5.87
N ILE A 25 8.10 -6.15 5.31
CA ILE A 25 7.89 -5.03 4.38
C ILE A 25 7.89 -3.72 5.17
N ILE A 26 7.32 -3.76 6.37
CA ILE A 26 7.39 -2.68 7.36
C ILE A 26 8.11 -3.24 8.58
N ASN A 27 9.28 -2.69 8.91
CA ASN A 27 10.04 -3.01 10.11
C ASN A 27 10.40 -1.74 10.90
N TRP A 28 9.67 -1.48 11.98
CA TRP A 28 9.89 -0.30 12.84
C TRP A 28 11.19 -0.32 13.63
N GLN A 29 11.93 -1.44 13.63
CA GLN A 29 13.21 -1.55 14.32
C GLN A 29 14.38 -1.03 13.47
N GLU A 30 14.16 -0.87 12.16
CA GLU A 30 15.16 -0.35 11.21
C GLU A 30 15.03 1.17 11.05
N GLU A 31 16.15 1.83 10.75
CA GLU A 31 16.15 3.29 10.48
C GLU A 31 15.30 3.63 9.25
N GLN A 32 15.38 2.78 8.23
CA GLN A 32 14.46 2.78 7.09
C GLN A 32 13.42 1.69 7.32
N TYR A 33 12.26 2.07 7.87
CA TYR A 33 11.22 1.10 8.21
C TYR A 33 10.54 0.46 7.00
N ILE A 34 10.63 1.07 5.82
CA ILE A 34 10.08 0.54 4.58
C ILE A 34 11.12 -0.32 3.87
N GLN A 35 10.82 -1.60 3.74
CA GLN A 35 11.70 -2.65 3.21
C GLN A 35 10.95 -3.50 2.18
N PRO A 36 10.54 -2.92 1.03
CA PRO A 36 9.74 -3.61 0.02
C PRO A 36 10.47 -4.86 -0.46
N CYS A 37 9.71 -5.93 -0.66
CA CYS A 37 10.21 -7.17 -1.23
C CYS A 37 9.77 -7.28 -2.70
N GLU A 38 10.23 -8.32 -3.41
CA GLU A 38 9.86 -8.56 -4.83
C GLU A 38 8.35 -8.70 -5.08
N HIS A 39 7.58 -9.03 -4.04
CA HIS A 39 6.13 -9.15 -4.12
C HIS A 39 5.41 -7.82 -3.88
N THR A 40 6.10 -6.81 -3.33
CA THR A 40 5.50 -5.53 -2.96
C THR A 40 5.26 -4.69 -4.21
N LEU A 41 4.00 -4.40 -4.49
CA LEU A 41 3.58 -3.55 -5.61
C LEU A 41 3.54 -2.08 -5.21
N PHE A 42 3.02 -1.78 -4.02
CA PHE A 42 2.94 -0.43 -3.49
C PHE A 42 2.82 -0.45 -1.96
N ILE A 43 3.18 0.66 -1.34
CA ILE A 43 2.93 1.00 0.06
C ILE A 43 2.38 2.42 0.04
N ALA A 44 1.11 2.57 0.42
CA ALA A 44 0.39 3.82 0.39
C ALA A 44 -0.27 4.10 1.73
N MET A 45 -0.48 5.37 2.01
CA MET A 45 -1.32 5.91 3.08
C MET A 45 -2.47 6.68 2.42
N ASP A 46 -3.52 7.05 3.16
CA ASP A 46 -4.60 7.83 2.54
C ASP A 46 -4.14 9.19 1.96
N ILE A 47 -2.97 9.70 2.37
CA ILE A 47 -2.38 10.96 1.89
C ILE A 47 -1.37 10.83 0.76
N GLY A 48 -0.98 9.62 0.35
CA GLY A 48 0.07 9.46 -0.67
C GLY A 48 0.78 8.12 -0.67
N PHE A 49 1.78 7.99 -1.54
CA PHE A 49 2.60 6.78 -1.67
C PHE A 49 3.92 6.93 -0.95
N GLU A 50 4.31 5.91 -0.20
CA GLU A 50 5.66 5.77 0.32
C GLU A 50 6.53 4.91 -0.60
N TYR A 51 5.90 3.98 -1.34
CA TYR A 51 6.54 3.14 -2.34
C TYR A 51 5.52 2.72 -3.40
N ILE A 52 5.96 2.62 -4.65
CA ILE A 52 5.17 2.07 -5.76
C ILE A 52 6.12 1.54 -6.83
N THR A 53 5.74 0.44 -7.45
CA THR A 53 6.45 -0.12 -8.61
C THR A 53 5.96 0.53 -9.90
N ASP A 54 6.86 0.74 -10.86
CA ASP A 54 6.51 1.26 -12.19
C ASP A 54 5.41 0.43 -12.87
N GLU A 55 5.41 -0.89 -12.62
CA GLU A 55 4.42 -1.82 -13.17
C GLU A 55 3.02 -1.55 -12.62
N PHE A 56 2.90 -1.29 -11.32
CA PHE A 56 1.61 -0.96 -10.72
C PHE A 56 1.17 0.46 -11.10
N GLU A 57 2.08 1.43 -11.06
CA GLU A 57 1.80 2.83 -11.42
C GLU A 57 1.19 2.95 -12.82
N GLN A 58 1.72 2.22 -13.80
CA GLN A 58 1.21 2.21 -15.18
C GLN A 58 -0.23 1.70 -15.33
N THR A 59 -0.76 1.01 -14.31
CA THR A 59 -2.13 0.49 -14.31
C THR A 59 -3.13 1.39 -13.60
N MET A 60 -2.66 2.43 -12.91
CA MET A 60 -3.48 3.40 -12.19
C MET A 60 -4.15 4.39 -13.15
N GLN A 61 -5.22 5.03 -12.66
CA GLN A 61 -5.95 6.05 -13.44
C GLN A 61 -5.21 7.40 -13.45
N HIS A 62 -4.52 7.71 -12.37
CA HIS A 62 -3.76 8.94 -12.16
C HIS A 62 -2.31 8.61 -11.81
N THR A 63 -1.40 9.51 -12.18
CA THR A 63 0.02 9.37 -11.84
C THR A 63 0.24 9.68 -10.36
N VAL A 64 1.37 9.23 -9.81
CA VAL A 64 1.74 9.55 -8.41
C VAL A 64 1.84 11.06 -8.19
N ASP A 65 2.35 11.80 -9.18
CA ASP A 65 2.43 13.26 -9.13
C ASP A 65 1.04 13.92 -9.07
N ASP A 66 0.07 13.41 -9.84
CA ASP A 66 -1.31 13.90 -9.81
C ASP A 66 -1.99 13.59 -8.46
N LEU A 67 -1.69 12.42 -7.88
CA LEU A 67 -2.22 11.98 -6.60
C LEU A 67 -1.68 12.85 -5.46
N HIS A 68 -0.39 13.18 -5.46
CA HIS A 68 0.17 14.13 -4.49
C HIS A 68 -0.35 15.55 -4.67
N ALA A 69 -0.69 15.97 -5.89
CA ALA A 69 -1.24 17.31 -6.14
C ALA A 69 -2.71 17.46 -5.71
N ASN A 70 -3.43 16.34 -5.53
CA ASN A 70 -4.86 16.30 -5.23
C ASN A 70 -5.18 15.36 -4.04
N ASP A 71 -4.23 15.19 -3.13
CA ASP A 71 -4.33 14.32 -1.95
C ASP A 71 -5.53 14.65 -1.05
N ASP A 72 -5.92 15.92 -0.97
CA ASP A 72 -7.12 16.38 -0.25
C ASP A 72 -8.46 16.05 -0.96
N GLN A 73 -8.42 15.67 -2.24
CA GLN A 73 -9.62 15.45 -3.07
C GLN A 73 -9.80 13.99 -3.51
N LEU A 74 -8.72 13.22 -3.55
CA LEU A 74 -8.70 11.85 -4.06
C LEU A 74 -8.72 10.84 -2.90
N ASN A 75 -9.54 9.79 -3.05
CA ASN A 75 -9.57 8.70 -2.09
C ASN A 75 -8.56 7.64 -2.52
N MET A 76 -7.46 7.51 -1.76
CA MET A 76 -6.38 6.58 -2.12
C MET A 76 -6.87 5.15 -2.32
N PHE A 77 -7.74 4.65 -1.44
CA PHE A 77 -8.28 3.30 -1.57
C PHE A 77 -9.10 3.13 -2.86
N ALA A 78 -9.87 4.13 -3.25
CA ALA A 78 -10.60 4.13 -4.52
C ALA A 78 -9.64 4.08 -5.72
N GLU A 79 -8.55 4.84 -5.69
CA GLU A 79 -7.54 4.87 -6.76
C GLU A 79 -6.82 3.52 -6.89
N LEU A 80 -6.39 2.95 -5.77
CA LEU A 80 -5.75 1.62 -5.74
C LEU A 80 -6.66 0.54 -6.31
N THR A 81 -7.94 0.56 -5.95
CA THR A 81 -8.93 -0.45 -6.36
C THR A 81 -9.51 -0.22 -7.77
N ALA A 82 -9.32 0.97 -8.34
CA ALA A 82 -9.63 1.31 -9.73
C ALA A 82 -8.49 0.98 -10.71
N SER A 83 -7.33 0.55 -10.21
CA SER A 83 -6.23 0.08 -11.05
C SER A 83 -6.63 -1.11 -11.92
N THR A 84 -5.96 -1.23 -13.05
CA THR A 84 -6.16 -2.33 -14.02
C THR A 84 -5.20 -3.50 -13.80
N TYR A 85 -4.42 -3.47 -12.71
CA TYR A 85 -3.46 -4.52 -12.39
C TYR A 85 -4.15 -5.88 -12.19
N PRO A 86 -3.63 -6.97 -12.75
CA PRO A 86 -4.23 -8.30 -12.60
C PRO A 86 -3.97 -8.85 -11.19
N GLU A 87 -5.02 -9.34 -10.53
CA GLU A 87 -4.99 -10.16 -9.30
C GLU A 87 -3.89 -9.79 -8.28
N PHE A 88 -4.24 -8.95 -7.32
CA PHE A 88 -3.32 -8.53 -6.25
C PHE A 88 -3.99 -8.53 -4.87
N ILE A 89 -3.19 -8.52 -3.81
CA ILE A 89 -3.64 -8.49 -2.43
C ILE A 89 -3.39 -7.08 -1.87
N ILE A 90 -4.35 -6.53 -1.15
CA ILE A 90 -4.21 -5.29 -0.39
C ILE A 90 -4.26 -5.65 1.09
N LEU A 91 -3.16 -5.47 1.81
CA LEU A 91 -3.15 -5.49 3.26
C LEU A 91 -3.53 -4.10 3.76
N LYS A 92 -4.56 -4.00 4.58
CA LYS A 92 -5.00 -2.74 5.20
C LYS A 92 -4.75 -2.80 6.69
N SER A 93 -4.03 -1.83 7.22
CA SER A 93 -3.76 -1.67 8.65
C SER A 93 -4.03 -0.24 9.11
N ASP A 94 -4.22 -0.05 10.41
CA ASP A 94 -4.33 1.28 11.01
C ASP A 94 -2.99 2.04 10.92
N LEU A 95 -3.04 3.35 10.65
CA LEU A 95 -1.84 4.20 10.58
C LEU A 95 -1.47 4.82 11.94
N GLY A 96 -2.28 4.64 12.98
CA GLY A 96 -2.10 5.24 14.30
C GLY A 96 -2.62 6.67 14.39
N VAL A 97 -3.24 7.16 13.32
CA VAL A 97 -3.88 8.47 13.22
C VAL A 97 -5.35 8.23 12.91
N GLU A 98 -6.23 8.85 13.70
CA GLU A 98 -7.68 8.65 13.57
C GLU A 98 -8.16 8.96 12.14
N GLY A 99 -8.79 7.95 11.51
CA GLY A 99 -9.32 8.06 10.16
C GLY A 99 -8.32 7.75 9.04
N TYR A 100 -7.06 7.43 9.35
CA TYR A 100 -6.04 7.08 8.37
C TYR A 100 -5.65 5.61 8.44
N SER A 101 -5.56 5.01 7.26
CA SER A 101 -5.14 3.64 7.01
C SER A 101 -3.87 3.61 6.16
N ARG A 102 -3.12 2.53 6.35
CA ARG A 102 -2.03 2.12 5.46
C ARG A 102 -2.54 0.99 4.57
N TYR A 103 -2.15 1.03 3.31
CA TYR A 103 -2.44 0.03 2.29
C TYR A 103 -1.14 -0.50 1.71
N ILE A 104 -0.95 -1.81 1.76
CA ILE A 104 0.21 -2.48 1.16
C ILE A 104 -0.29 -3.41 0.07
N GLY A 105 0.12 -3.14 -1.16
CA GLY A 105 -0.19 -3.95 -2.33
C GLY A 105 0.85 -5.05 -2.53
N LEU A 106 0.38 -6.26 -2.78
CA LEU A 106 1.21 -7.43 -3.03
C LEU A 106 0.74 -8.18 -4.26
N THR A 107 1.66 -8.74 -5.04
CA THR A 107 1.32 -9.72 -6.09
C THR A 107 0.64 -10.94 -5.46
N ALA A 108 -0.36 -11.50 -6.15
CA ALA A 108 -1.08 -12.70 -5.69
C ALA A 108 -0.29 -14.01 -5.90
#